data_AF-A0A7C5P9X8-F1
#
_entry.id   AF-A0A7C5P9X8-F1
#
_cell.length_a   1.000
_cell.length_b   1.000
_cell.length_c   1.000
_cell.angle_alpha   90.00
_cell.angle_beta   90.00
_cell.angle_gamma   90.00
#
_symmetry.space_group_name_H-M   'P 1'
#
loop_
_entity.id
_entity.type
_entity.pdbx_description
1 polymer ?
#
loop_
_entity_poly.entity_id
_entity_poly.type
_entity_poly.pdbx_seq_one_letter_code
_entity_poly.pdbx_strand_id
1 'polypeptide(L)'
;MSALRILIYFGFVSLFADVTYEGARSITGPFLKTLGASAFLVGFVSGFGEFVGYGLRIFSGYISDKAKIWWHLTIIGYGLNVVAIPLLGITNSLEIAVLLILLERFGKAVRTPSRDTILSFVTKKMGEGKGFGIHEAMDQIGALLGPLFVSLVFFLKGSYKESFLFLGIPAIFCMFFLFVAKKSTNLSDYIPQEKTREENLSPHFWYYLLFISASVFGFAHFQIISYHFVKINLFSLKYIPMLFAVAMGIDAISALLAGFYFDKKGMSSLLLVPVISASS
;
A
#
# COMPACT_ATOMS: atom_id res chain seq x y z
N MET A 1 12.77 22.45 13.29
CA MET A 1 13.48 21.38 12.54
C MET A 1 13.22 21.55 11.05
N SER A 2 14.12 21.10 10.17
CA SER A 2 13.92 21.19 8.71
C SER A 2 12.81 20.24 8.25
N ALA A 3 11.92 20.71 7.37
CA ALA A 3 10.86 19.92 6.76
C ALA A 3 11.40 18.64 6.08
N LEU A 4 12.64 18.68 5.58
CA LEU A 4 13.32 17.52 4.99
C LEU A 4 13.45 16.35 5.96
N ARG A 5 13.71 16.63 7.25
CA ARG A 5 13.88 15.58 8.25
C ARG A 5 12.55 14.87 8.55
N ILE A 6 11.45 15.62 8.60
CA ILE A 6 10.11 15.07 8.79
C ILE A 6 9.74 14.20 7.57
N LEU A 7 10.01 14.70 6.36
CA LEU A 7 9.81 13.94 5.13
C LEU A 7 10.58 12.61 5.13
N ILE A 8 11.85 12.62 5.55
CA ILE A 8 12.67 11.40 5.66
C ILE A 8 12.04 10.41 6.66
N TYR A 9 11.54 10.89 7.81
CA TYR A 9 10.84 10.01 8.74
C TYR A 9 9.57 9.41 8.16
N PHE A 10 8.76 10.19 7.43
CA PHE A 10 7.61 9.64 6.70
C PHE A 10 8.02 8.67 5.58
N GLY A 11 9.17 8.89 4.93
CA GLY A 11 9.76 7.95 3.99
C GLY A 11 10.05 6.60 4.64
N PHE A 12 10.71 6.58 5.81
CA PHE A 12 10.92 5.35 6.56
C PHE A 12 9.61 4.71 7.04
N VAL A 13 8.62 5.51 7.46
CA VAL A 13 7.29 4.99 7.83
C VAL A 13 6.64 4.26 6.64
N SER A 14 6.67 4.84 5.43
CA SER A 14 6.15 4.19 4.23
C SER A 14 6.93 2.92 3.91
N LEU A 15 8.26 3.01 3.83
CA LEU A 15 9.12 1.88 3.51
C LEU A 15 8.83 0.68 4.42
N PHE A 16 8.81 0.88 5.74
CA PHE A 16 8.60 -0.22 6.68
C PHE A 16 7.16 -0.73 6.69
N ALA A 17 6.17 0.15 6.46
CA ALA A 17 4.80 -0.30 6.28
C ALA A 17 4.68 -1.19 5.04
N ASP A 18 5.24 -0.76 3.91
CA ASP A 18 5.19 -1.47 2.64
C ASP A 18 5.91 -2.81 2.70
N VAL A 19 7.09 -2.86 3.33
CA VAL A 19 7.78 -4.12 3.62
C VAL A 19 6.84 -5.09 4.36
N THR A 20 6.05 -4.57 5.29
CA THR A 20 5.08 -5.35 6.09
C THR A 20 3.93 -5.87 5.24
N TYR A 21 3.12 -4.98 4.62
CA TYR A 21 1.88 -5.41 3.98
C TYR A 21 2.06 -5.92 2.55
N GLU A 22 3.03 -5.43 1.76
CA GLU A 22 3.35 -6.01 0.44
C GLU A 22 4.06 -7.36 0.61
N GLY A 23 4.93 -7.48 1.62
CA GLY A 23 5.49 -8.76 2.05
C GLY A 23 4.38 -9.76 2.38
N ALA A 24 3.41 -9.37 3.19
CA ALA A 24 2.27 -10.22 3.52
C ALA A 24 1.47 -10.66 2.28
N ARG A 25 1.16 -9.73 1.36
CA ARG A 25 0.39 -10.02 0.14
C ARG A 25 1.05 -11.09 -0.73
N SER A 26 2.38 -11.10 -0.77
CA SER A 26 3.18 -12.06 -1.53
C SER A 26 2.92 -13.54 -1.16
N ILE A 27 2.42 -13.80 0.05
CA ILE A 27 2.14 -15.15 0.58
C ILE A 27 0.69 -15.36 1.04
N THR A 28 -0.14 -14.32 1.05
CA THR A 28 -1.51 -14.38 1.60
C THR A 28 -2.38 -15.40 0.89
N GLY A 29 -2.35 -15.46 -0.44
CA GLY A 29 -3.12 -16.44 -1.23
C GLY A 29 -2.78 -17.89 -0.87
N PRO A 30 -1.51 -18.30 -0.99
CA PRO A 30 -1.02 -19.60 -0.55
C PRO A 30 -1.36 -19.92 0.90
N PHE A 31 -1.20 -18.97 1.81
CA PHE A 31 -1.52 -19.16 3.22
C PHE A 31 -3.01 -19.45 3.43
N LEU A 32 -3.91 -18.67 2.83
CA LEU A 32 -5.35 -18.93 2.91
C LEU A 32 -5.72 -20.30 2.34
N LYS A 33 -5.04 -20.77 1.29
CA LYS A 33 -5.19 -22.15 0.78
C LYS A 33 -4.89 -23.18 1.87
N THR A 34 -3.82 -23.00 2.65
CA THR A 34 -3.46 -23.92 3.74
C THR A 34 -4.50 -23.94 4.88
N LEU A 35 -5.27 -22.86 5.03
CA LEU A 35 -6.39 -22.77 5.96
C LEU A 35 -7.72 -23.29 5.38
N GLY A 36 -7.72 -23.85 4.17
CA GLY A 36 -8.91 -24.42 3.53
C GLY A 36 -9.72 -23.43 2.69
N ALA A 37 -9.21 -22.23 2.40
CA ALA A 37 -9.91 -21.27 1.55
C ALA A 37 -10.10 -21.78 0.11
N SER A 38 -11.29 -21.52 -0.44
CA SER A 38 -11.53 -21.68 -1.87
C SER A 38 -10.91 -20.53 -2.67
N ALA A 39 -10.66 -20.75 -3.96
CA ALA A 39 -10.19 -19.68 -4.86
C ALA A 39 -11.15 -18.48 -4.88
N PHE A 40 -12.47 -18.75 -4.82
CA PHE A 40 -13.50 -17.71 -4.74
C PHE A 40 -13.32 -16.86 -3.49
N LEU A 41 -13.12 -17.47 -2.31
CA LEU A 41 -12.93 -16.73 -1.07
C LEU A 41 -11.65 -15.88 -1.11
N VAL A 42 -10.54 -16.42 -1.63
CA VAL A 42 -9.29 -15.66 -1.77
C VAL A 42 -9.48 -14.45 -2.70
N GLY A 43 -10.16 -14.64 -3.83
CA GLY A 43 -10.50 -13.56 -4.76
C GLY A 43 -11.40 -12.51 -4.12
N PHE A 44 -12.48 -12.94 -3.46
CA PHE A 44 -13.42 -12.06 -2.77
C PHE A 44 -12.73 -11.24 -1.68
N VAL A 45 -11.96 -11.86 -0.79
CA VAL A 45 -11.27 -11.17 0.31
C VAL A 45 -10.25 -10.17 -0.23
N SER A 46 -9.54 -10.51 -1.30
CA SER A 46 -8.57 -9.60 -1.92
C SER A 46 -9.28 -8.39 -2.55
N GLY A 47 -10.30 -8.62 -3.39
CA GLY A 47 -11.03 -7.55 -4.05
C GLY A 47 -11.86 -6.68 -3.09
N PHE A 48 -12.59 -7.31 -2.17
CA PHE A 48 -13.33 -6.60 -1.13
C PHE A 48 -12.39 -5.83 -0.19
N GLY A 49 -11.22 -6.40 0.11
CA GLY A 49 -10.17 -5.72 0.84
C GLY A 49 -9.70 -4.44 0.15
N GLU A 50 -9.43 -4.47 -1.16
CA GLU A 50 -9.11 -3.24 -1.90
C GLU A 50 -10.27 -2.25 -1.90
N PHE A 51 -11.51 -2.72 -2.11
CA PHE A 51 -12.69 -1.86 -2.03
C PHE A 51 -12.78 -1.14 -0.67
N VAL A 52 -12.58 -1.84 0.45
CA VAL A 52 -12.49 -1.24 1.79
C VAL A 52 -11.32 -0.25 1.86
N GLY A 53 -10.15 -0.65 1.37
CA GLY A 53 -8.89 0.11 1.40
C GLY A 53 -8.93 1.44 0.64
N TYR A 54 -9.73 1.55 -0.42
CA TYR A 54 -9.90 2.76 -1.22
C TYR A 54 -11.23 3.47 -0.95
N GLY A 55 -12.35 2.75 -0.92
CA GLY A 55 -13.69 3.33 -0.78
C GLY A 55 -13.90 4.07 0.53
N LEU A 56 -13.35 3.55 1.63
CA LEU A 56 -13.49 4.20 2.94
C LEU A 56 -12.63 5.46 3.10
N ARG A 57 -11.70 5.74 2.17
CA ARG A 57 -10.83 6.93 2.24
C ARG A 57 -11.61 8.24 2.17
N ILE A 58 -12.72 8.25 1.42
CA ILE A 58 -13.58 9.45 1.29
C ILE A 58 -14.16 9.81 2.66
N PHE A 59 -14.64 8.80 3.39
CA PHE A 59 -15.23 8.99 4.72
C PHE A 59 -14.17 9.31 5.78
N SER A 60 -13.07 8.55 5.82
CA SER A 60 -12.00 8.79 6.80
C SER A 60 -11.30 10.13 6.59
N GLY A 61 -11.12 10.56 5.33
CA GLY A 61 -10.62 11.89 4.97
C GLY A 61 -11.54 13.00 5.48
N TYR A 62 -12.84 12.91 5.18
CA TYR A 62 -13.83 13.88 5.67
C TYR A 62 -13.82 13.99 7.20
N ILE A 63 -13.80 12.86 7.91
CA ILE A 63 -13.73 12.85 9.38
C ILE A 63 -12.43 13.47 9.88
N SER A 64 -11.30 13.10 9.27
CA SER A 64 -9.97 13.60 9.61
C SER A 64 -9.90 15.12 9.53
N ASP A 65 -10.36 15.69 8.43
CA ASP A 65 -10.24 17.12 8.15
C ASP A 65 -11.24 17.95 8.96
N LYS A 66 -12.49 17.46 9.09
CA LYS A 66 -13.53 18.12 9.87
C LYS A 66 -13.17 18.19 11.36
N ALA A 67 -12.67 17.08 11.92
CA ALA A 67 -12.29 17.01 13.33
C ALA A 67 -10.84 17.45 13.59
N LYS A 68 -10.02 17.68 12.55
CA LYS A 68 -8.59 18.04 12.62
C LYS A 68 -7.76 17.05 13.46
N ILE A 69 -8.10 15.76 13.40
CA ILE A 69 -7.48 14.69 14.18
C ILE A 69 -6.44 13.88 13.38
N TRP A 70 -5.77 14.50 12.41
CA TRP A 70 -4.88 13.83 11.44
C TRP A 70 -3.90 12.85 12.09
N TRP A 71 -3.18 13.26 13.14
CA TRP A 71 -2.21 12.37 13.81
C TRP A 71 -2.87 11.17 14.49
N HIS A 72 -4.08 11.31 15.04
CA HIS A 72 -4.76 10.22 15.71
C HIS A 72 -5.17 9.14 14.70
N LEU A 73 -5.79 9.54 13.59
CA LEU A 73 -6.19 8.60 12.53
C LEU A 73 -4.98 8.01 11.82
N THR A 74 -3.90 8.77 11.62
CA THR A 74 -2.64 8.21 11.10
C THR A 74 -2.10 7.11 12.02
N ILE A 75 -2.01 7.35 13.34
CA ILE A 75 -1.46 6.37 14.29
C ILE A 75 -2.35 5.15 14.43
N ILE A 76 -3.66 5.33 14.58
CA ILE A 76 -4.62 4.22 14.69
C ILE A 76 -4.60 3.41 13.39
N GLY A 77 -4.67 4.07 12.23
CA GLY A 77 -4.67 3.40 10.94
C GLY A 77 -3.39 2.63 10.67
N TYR A 78 -2.20 3.19 10.96
CA TYR A 78 -0.94 2.44 10.87
C TYR A 78 -0.92 1.28 11.85
N GLY A 79 -1.33 1.49 13.10
CA GLY A 79 -1.40 0.42 14.10
C GLY A 79 -2.25 -0.75 13.62
N LEU A 80 -3.49 -0.50 13.17
CA LEU A 80 -4.36 -1.54 12.61
C LEU A 80 -3.73 -2.20 11.36
N ASN A 81 -3.15 -1.40 10.47
CA ASN A 81 -2.56 -1.86 9.22
C ASN A 81 -1.39 -2.82 9.44
N VAL A 82 -0.39 -2.42 10.23
CA VAL A 82 0.85 -3.19 10.36
C VAL A 82 0.78 -4.28 11.45
N VAL A 83 -0.07 -4.13 12.48
CA VAL A 83 -0.21 -5.15 13.54
C VAL A 83 -1.05 -6.34 13.08
N ALA A 84 -2.03 -6.14 12.20
CA ALA A 84 -2.85 -7.24 11.70
C ALA A 84 -2.03 -8.31 10.97
N ILE A 85 -0.92 -7.93 10.33
CA ILE A 85 -0.05 -8.81 9.56
C ILE A 85 0.64 -9.90 10.39
N PRO A 86 1.46 -9.59 11.43
CA PRO A 86 2.12 -10.63 12.23
C PRO A 86 1.13 -11.53 12.97
N LEU A 87 -0.07 -11.04 13.30
CA LEU A 87 -1.12 -11.86 13.90
C LEU A 87 -1.60 -12.98 12.96
N LEU A 88 -1.46 -12.84 11.63
CA LEU A 88 -1.71 -13.94 10.68
C LEU A 88 -0.79 -15.14 10.93
N GLY A 89 0.41 -14.91 11.47
CA GLY A 89 1.34 -15.97 11.80
C GLY A 89 0.95 -16.80 13.03
N ILE A 90 0.00 -16.32 13.82
CA ILE A 90 -0.45 -16.97 15.06
C ILE A 90 -1.75 -17.76 14.82
N THR A 91 -2.59 -17.30 13.90
CA THR A 91 -3.90 -17.92 13.67
C THR A 91 -3.83 -19.27 12.96
N ASN A 92 -4.78 -20.15 13.32
CA ASN A 92 -5.13 -21.38 12.60
C ASN A 92 -6.54 -21.32 12.00
N SER A 93 -7.30 -20.26 12.28
CA SER A 93 -8.68 -20.10 11.80
C SER A 93 -8.68 -19.25 10.52
N LEU A 94 -9.38 -19.77 9.51
CA LEU A 94 -9.60 -19.08 8.25
C LEU A 94 -10.36 -17.78 8.47
N GLU A 95 -11.38 -17.80 9.33
CA GLU A 95 -12.22 -16.65 9.66
C GLU A 95 -11.39 -15.52 10.29
N ILE A 96 -10.53 -15.87 11.25
CA ILE A 96 -9.61 -14.91 11.89
C ILE A 96 -8.62 -14.37 10.85
N ALA A 97 -8.09 -15.21 9.96
CA ALA A 97 -7.18 -14.76 8.92
C ALA A 97 -7.85 -13.75 7.95
N VAL A 98 -9.08 -14.03 7.52
CA VAL A 98 -9.87 -13.12 6.70
C VAL A 98 -10.12 -11.80 7.42
N LEU A 99 -10.51 -11.85 8.70
CA LEU A 99 -10.73 -10.65 9.50
C LEU A 99 -9.47 -9.79 9.60
N LEU A 100 -8.31 -10.40 9.83
CA LEU A 100 -7.03 -9.70 9.92
C LEU A 100 -6.63 -9.06 8.58
N ILE A 101 -6.85 -9.74 7.45
CA ILE A 101 -6.60 -9.17 6.11
C ILE A 101 -7.51 -7.97 5.87
N LEU A 102 -8.79 -8.06 6.22
CA LEU A 102 -9.71 -6.92 6.08
C LEU A 102 -9.38 -5.78 7.04
N LEU A 103 -8.91 -6.09 8.25
CA LEU A 103 -8.46 -5.12 9.24
C LEU A 103 -7.22 -4.37 8.76
N GLU A 104 -6.28 -5.06 8.10
CA GLU A 104 -5.12 -4.44 7.47
C GLU A 104 -5.57 -3.38 6.45
N ARG A 105 -6.54 -3.73 5.59
CA ARG A 105 -7.09 -2.83 4.57
C ARG A 105 -7.84 -1.65 5.15
N PHE A 106 -8.64 -1.90 6.17
CA PHE A 106 -9.33 -0.86 6.91
C PHE A 106 -8.32 0.13 7.54
N GLY A 107 -7.26 -0.38 8.16
CA GLY A 107 -6.17 0.44 8.69
C GLY A 107 -5.53 1.33 7.62
N LYS A 108 -5.30 0.79 6.41
CA LYS A 108 -4.80 1.56 5.25
C LYS A 108 -5.77 2.69 4.88
N ALA A 109 -7.07 2.39 4.80
CA ALA A 109 -8.09 3.41 4.49
C ALA A 109 -8.17 4.52 5.56
N VAL A 110 -7.96 4.19 6.83
CA VAL A 110 -7.97 5.16 7.92
C VAL A 110 -6.72 6.04 7.91
N ARG A 111 -5.53 5.47 7.69
CA ARG A 111 -4.27 6.24 7.75
C ARG A 111 -4.01 7.12 6.53
N THR A 112 -4.37 6.67 5.33
CA THR A 112 -3.88 7.27 4.09
C THR A 112 -4.27 8.74 3.95
N PRO A 113 -5.57 9.14 4.04
CA PRO A 113 -5.95 10.55 3.88
C PRO A 113 -5.32 11.47 4.93
N SER A 114 -5.28 11.02 6.19
CA SER A 114 -4.70 11.79 7.29
C SER A 114 -3.19 11.94 7.17
N ARG A 115 -2.48 10.88 6.77
CA ARG A 115 -1.04 10.92 6.46
C ARG A 115 -0.76 11.89 5.32
N ASP A 116 -1.50 11.78 4.23
CA ASP A 116 -1.29 12.60 3.02
C ASP A 116 -1.51 14.08 3.31
N THR A 117 -2.50 14.38 4.14
CA THR A 117 -2.75 15.75 4.61
C THR A 117 -1.56 16.29 5.42
N ILE A 118 -1.06 15.53 6.41
CA ILE A 118 0.14 15.92 7.17
C ILE A 118 1.34 16.14 6.25
N LEU A 119 1.55 15.20 5.31
CA LEU A 119 2.67 15.27 4.38
C LEU A 119 2.57 16.50 3.48
N SER A 120 1.38 16.81 2.95
CA SER A 120 1.14 17.99 2.11
C SER A 120 1.49 19.31 2.83
N PHE A 121 1.18 19.42 4.12
CA PHE A 121 1.54 20.58 4.93
C PHE A 121 3.05 20.72 5.07
N VAL A 122 3.75 19.61 5.27
CA VAL A 122 5.21 19.58 5.40
C VAL A 122 5.90 19.89 4.06
N THR A 123 5.42 19.33 2.96
CA THR A 123 6.06 19.45 1.64
C THR A 123 5.79 20.79 0.96
N LYS A 124 4.71 21.51 1.30
CA LYS A 124 4.44 22.86 0.77
C LYS A 124 5.61 23.84 0.96
N LYS A 125 6.40 23.67 2.04
CA LYS A 125 7.60 24.50 2.29
C LYS A 125 8.85 24.09 1.49
N MET A 126 8.84 22.94 0.82
CA MET A 126 9.99 22.36 0.13
C MET A 126 9.83 22.24 -1.39
N GLY A 127 8.63 22.52 -1.90
CA GLY A 127 8.20 22.16 -3.24
C GLY A 127 7.54 20.78 -3.24
N GLU A 128 6.24 20.75 -3.58
CA GLU A 128 5.39 19.56 -3.46
C GLU A 128 5.94 18.38 -4.28
N GLY A 129 6.29 18.60 -5.55
CA GLY A 129 6.77 17.53 -6.42
C GLY A 129 8.05 16.82 -5.93
N LYS A 130 9.02 17.57 -5.41
CA LYS A 130 10.26 16.98 -4.86
C LYS A 130 9.99 16.21 -3.56
N GLY A 131 9.10 16.74 -2.72
CA GLY A 131 8.69 16.08 -1.48
C GLY A 131 7.98 14.75 -1.73
N PHE A 132 6.95 14.77 -2.58
CA PHE A 132 6.22 13.57 -2.95
C PHE A 132 7.09 12.55 -3.70
N GLY A 133 8.01 13.00 -4.57
CA GLY A 133 8.92 12.09 -5.28
C GLY A 133 9.86 11.30 -4.37
N ILE A 134 10.40 11.92 -3.30
CA ILE A 134 11.23 11.20 -2.31
C ILE A 134 10.39 10.19 -1.52
N HIS A 135 9.18 10.57 -1.14
CA HIS A 135 8.27 9.69 -0.42
C HIS A 135 7.88 8.47 -1.27
N GLU A 136 7.50 8.70 -2.52
CA GLU A 136 7.14 7.66 -3.49
C GLU A 136 8.30 6.69 -3.74
N ALA A 137 9.53 7.21 -3.88
CA ALA A 137 10.71 6.34 -4.03
C ALA A 137 10.91 5.40 -2.83
N MET A 138 10.64 5.87 -1.61
CA MET A 138 10.73 5.03 -0.41
C MET A 138 9.61 3.98 -0.33
N ASP A 139 8.40 4.33 -0.82
CA ASP A 139 7.25 3.43 -0.97
C ASP A 139 7.62 2.27 -1.90
N GLN A 140 8.07 2.58 -3.13
CA GLN A 140 8.47 1.59 -4.13
C GLN A 140 9.61 0.67 -3.65
N ILE A 141 10.60 1.23 -2.95
CA ILE A 141 11.66 0.43 -2.31
C ILE A 141 11.06 -0.54 -1.30
N GLY A 142 10.15 -0.08 -0.44
CA GLY A 142 9.49 -0.93 0.54
C GLY A 142 8.64 -2.03 -0.10
N ALA A 143 7.89 -1.69 -1.15
CA ALA A 143 7.03 -2.59 -1.91
C ALA A 143 7.84 -3.73 -2.58
N LEU A 144 9.06 -3.45 -3.03
CA LEU A 144 9.99 -4.45 -3.55
C LEU A 144 10.66 -5.26 -2.43
N LEU A 145 11.11 -4.60 -1.36
CA LEU A 145 11.83 -5.25 -0.26
C LEU A 145 10.93 -6.18 0.58
N GLY A 146 9.64 -5.90 0.70
CA GLY A 146 8.70 -6.74 1.46
C GLY A 146 8.65 -8.19 0.99
N PRO A 147 8.31 -8.44 -0.29
CA PRO A 147 8.27 -9.78 -0.84
C PRO A 147 9.63 -10.48 -0.85
N LEU A 148 10.74 -9.73 -1.03
CA LEU A 148 12.10 -10.27 -0.89
C LEU A 148 12.41 -10.69 0.54
N PHE A 149 12.02 -9.88 1.53
CA PHE A 149 12.16 -10.21 2.94
C PHE A 149 11.38 -11.47 3.29
N VAL A 150 10.13 -11.59 2.83
CA VAL A 150 9.32 -12.79 3.01
C VAL A 150 9.94 -13.99 2.30
N SER A 151 10.47 -13.82 1.09
CA SER A 151 11.19 -14.87 0.36
C SER A 151 12.38 -15.41 1.16
N LEU A 152 13.18 -14.51 1.75
CA LEU A 152 14.33 -14.88 2.58
C LEU A 152 13.89 -15.64 3.84
N VAL A 153 12.91 -15.12 4.58
CA VAL A 153 12.42 -15.78 5.80
C VAL A 153 11.82 -17.14 5.46
N PHE A 154 11.01 -17.23 4.40
CA PHE A 154 10.39 -18.48 3.97
C PHE A 154 11.44 -19.49 3.50
N PHE A 155 12.51 -19.05 2.83
CA PHE A 155 13.61 -19.94 2.44
C PHE A 155 14.32 -20.55 3.67
N LEU A 156 14.52 -19.76 4.72
CA LEU A 156 15.21 -20.16 5.94
C LEU A 156 14.34 -20.98 6.91
N LYS A 157 13.03 -20.69 6.97
CA LYS A 157 12.10 -21.28 7.95
C LYS A 157 11.14 -22.30 7.36
N GLY A 158 10.82 -22.18 6.07
CA GLY A 158 9.92 -23.09 5.37
C GLY A 158 8.44 -22.96 5.75
N SER A 159 8.03 -21.85 6.39
CA SER A 159 6.67 -21.70 6.90
C SER A 159 6.11 -20.29 6.75
N TYR A 160 4.85 -20.23 6.31
CA TYR A 160 4.10 -18.98 6.15
C TYR A 160 3.92 -18.25 7.48
N LYS A 161 3.71 -19.00 8.56
CA LYS A 161 3.44 -18.42 9.87
C LYS A 161 4.64 -17.63 10.39
N GLU A 162 5.82 -18.22 10.31
CA GLU A 162 7.08 -17.58 10.62
C GLU A 162 7.31 -16.36 9.72
N SER A 163 7.04 -16.47 8.41
CA SER A 163 7.11 -15.30 7.52
C SER A 163 6.23 -14.14 7.98
N PHE A 164 4.96 -14.39 8.38
CA PHE A 164 4.11 -13.35 8.94
C PHE A 164 4.64 -12.80 10.28
N LEU A 165 5.08 -13.67 11.20
CA LEU A 165 5.64 -13.23 12.49
C LEU A 165 6.86 -12.33 12.32
N PHE A 166 7.75 -12.67 11.38
CA PHE A 166 8.95 -11.87 11.09
C PHE A 166 8.62 -10.51 10.46
N LEU A 167 7.47 -10.36 9.78
CA LEU A 167 6.95 -9.05 9.35
C LEU A 167 6.56 -8.16 10.55
N GLY A 168 6.50 -8.70 11.77
CA GLY A 168 6.44 -7.91 13.00
C GLY A 168 7.66 -7.00 13.20
N ILE A 169 8.84 -7.38 12.68
CA ILE A 169 10.06 -6.55 12.77
C ILE A 169 9.88 -5.22 12.01
N PRO A 170 9.59 -5.21 10.69
CA PRO A 170 9.33 -3.97 9.98
C PRO A 170 8.09 -3.24 10.52
N ALA A 171 7.06 -3.94 11.01
CA ALA A 171 5.91 -3.31 11.67
C ALA A 171 6.32 -2.46 12.90
N ILE A 172 7.21 -2.97 13.75
CA ILE A 172 7.76 -2.24 14.90
C ILE A 172 8.54 -1.02 14.44
N PHE A 173 9.39 -1.16 13.43
CA PHE A 173 10.14 -0.01 12.87
C PHE A 173 9.21 1.05 12.28
N CYS A 174 8.15 0.65 11.57
CA CYS A 174 7.13 1.56 11.05
C CYS A 174 6.53 2.41 12.18
N MET A 175 6.06 1.76 13.25
CA MET A 175 5.48 2.47 14.40
C MET A 175 6.51 3.34 15.13
N PHE A 176 7.75 2.86 15.30
CA PHE A 176 8.84 3.64 15.88
C PHE A 176 9.08 4.94 15.10
N PHE A 177 9.29 4.86 13.79
CA PHE A 177 9.51 6.05 12.95
C PHE A 177 8.28 6.96 12.91
N LEU A 178 7.07 6.41 13.01
CA LEU A 178 5.85 7.21 13.07
C LEU A 178 5.77 8.04 14.35
N PHE A 179 6.10 7.46 15.51
CA PHE A 179 6.15 8.21 16.76
C PHE A 179 7.29 9.24 16.78
N VAL A 180 8.43 8.91 16.17
CA VAL A 180 9.54 9.88 15.97
C VAL A 180 9.08 11.03 15.08
N ALA A 181 8.39 10.77 13.98
CA ALA A 181 7.84 11.80 13.09
C ALA A 181 6.83 12.69 13.82
N LYS A 182 5.89 12.10 14.57
CA LYS A 182 4.92 12.83 15.39
C LYS A 182 5.60 13.76 16.40
N LYS A 183 6.56 13.23 17.17
CA LYS A 183 7.28 13.99 18.20
C LYS A 183 8.13 15.11 17.61
N SER A 184 8.62 14.92 16.38
CA SER A 184 9.46 15.88 15.68
C SER A 184 8.68 16.94 14.90
N THR A 185 7.35 16.85 14.86
CA THR A 185 6.48 17.71 14.05
C THR A 185 5.47 18.44 14.91
N ASN A 186 5.59 19.76 15.01
CA ASN A 186 4.48 20.58 15.47
C ASN A 186 3.65 21.01 14.26
N LEU A 187 2.51 20.34 14.04
CA LEU A 187 1.76 20.47 12.80
C LEU A 187 1.21 21.90 12.60
N SER A 188 0.94 22.64 13.69
CA SER A 188 0.49 24.04 13.64
C SER A 188 1.41 24.94 12.81
N ASP A 189 2.71 24.62 12.77
CA ASP A 189 3.73 25.43 12.10
C ASP A 189 3.67 25.27 10.57
N TYR A 190 2.91 24.29 10.07
CA TYR A 190 2.86 23.89 8.66
C TYR A 190 1.47 24.02 8.04
N ILE A 191 0.41 24.17 8.84
CA ILE A 191 -0.95 24.34 8.33
C ILE A 191 -1.03 25.63 7.51
N PRO A 192 -1.45 25.58 6.23
CA PRO A 192 -1.66 26.77 5.42
C PRO A 192 -2.71 27.70 6.05
N GLN A 193 -2.47 29.02 6.01
CA GLN A 193 -3.45 30.00 6.49
C GLN A 193 -4.51 30.38 5.44
N GLU A 194 -4.29 30.03 4.18
CA GLU A 194 -5.23 30.29 3.10
C GLU A 194 -6.40 29.29 3.13
N LYS A 195 -7.62 29.79 2.94
CA LYS A 195 -8.79 28.94 2.75
C LYS A 195 -8.67 28.23 1.40
N THR A 196 -8.65 26.90 1.42
CA THR A 196 -8.80 26.09 0.22
C THR A 196 -10.12 26.45 -0.47
N ARG A 197 -10.07 26.86 -1.74
CA ARG A 197 -11.28 27.01 -2.54
C ARG A 197 -11.86 25.63 -2.81
N GLU A 198 -13.15 25.45 -2.53
CA GLU A 198 -13.90 24.29 -3.03
C GLU A 198 -14.07 24.47 -4.53
N GLU A 199 -13.22 23.80 -5.31
CA GLU A 199 -13.37 23.73 -6.76
C GLU A 199 -14.22 22.51 -7.12
N ASN A 200 -15.21 22.72 -7.98
CA ASN A 200 -16.02 21.63 -8.52
C ASN A 200 -15.16 20.78 -9.47
N LEU A 201 -15.35 19.46 -9.39
CA LEU A 201 -14.68 18.52 -10.28
C LEU A 201 -15.15 18.77 -11.73
N SER A 202 -14.18 18.91 -12.65
CA SER A 202 -14.45 19.04 -14.09
C SER A 202 -15.14 17.79 -14.63
N PRO A 203 -16.05 17.89 -15.62
CA PRO A 203 -16.64 16.72 -16.29
C PRO A 203 -15.60 15.73 -16.86
N HIS A 204 -14.42 16.23 -17.24
CA HIS A 204 -13.30 15.42 -17.75
C HIS A 204 -12.78 14.42 -16.70
N PHE A 205 -12.90 14.76 -15.41
CA PHE A 205 -12.54 13.87 -14.31
C PHE A 205 -13.35 12.57 -14.35
N TRP A 206 -14.64 12.63 -14.66
CA TRP A 206 -15.51 11.45 -14.71
C TRP A 206 -15.18 10.54 -15.88
N TYR A 207 -14.84 11.08 -17.05
CA TYR A 207 -14.34 10.29 -18.18
C TYR A 207 -13.00 9.63 -17.87
N TYR A 208 -12.09 10.35 -17.22
CA TYR A 208 -10.82 9.80 -16.74
C TYR A 208 -11.03 8.68 -15.72
N LEU A 209 -11.95 8.86 -14.78
CA LEU A 209 -12.30 7.85 -13.79
C LEU A 209 -12.90 6.60 -14.43
N LEU A 210 -13.81 6.77 -15.40
CA LEU A 210 -14.40 5.66 -16.16
C LEU A 210 -13.31 4.91 -16.95
N PHE A 211 -12.40 5.64 -17.59
CA PHE A 211 -11.28 5.07 -18.34
C PHE A 211 -10.37 4.23 -17.46
N ILE A 212 -9.94 4.75 -16.30
CA ILE A 212 -9.11 3.97 -15.36
C ILE A 212 -9.88 2.75 -14.85
N SER A 213 -11.14 2.94 -14.46
CA SER A 213 -11.98 1.85 -13.94
C SER A 213 -12.10 0.72 -14.95
N ALA A 214 -12.34 1.04 -16.23
CA ALA A 214 -12.40 0.07 -17.32
C ALA A 214 -11.03 -0.57 -17.61
N SER A 215 -9.94 0.20 -17.52
CA SER A 215 -8.58 -0.30 -17.80
C SER A 215 -8.09 -1.31 -16.77
N VAL A 216 -8.55 -1.20 -15.52
CA VAL A 216 -8.18 -2.11 -14.42
C VAL A 216 -9.27 -3.19 -14.19
N PHE A 217 -10.41 -3.08 -14.86
CA PHE A 217 -11.50 -4.03 -14.71
C PHE A 217 -11.07 -5.44 -15.13
N GLY A 218 -11.32 -6.42 -14.27
CA GLY A 218 -10.99 -7.83 -14.54
C GLY A 218 -9.54 -8.23 -14.25
N PHE A 219 -8.68 -7.31 -13.79
CA PHE A 219 -7.33 -7.65 -13.35
C PHE A 219 -7.36 -8.59 -12.15
N ALA A 220 -6.66 -9.72 -12.26
CA ALA A 220 -6.54 -10.67 -11.17
C ALA A 220 -5.52 -10.17 -10.13
N HIS A 221 -5.93 -10.10 -8.87
CA HIS A 221 -5.02 -9.80 -7.77
C HIS A 221 -3.96 -10.89 -7.59
N PHE A 222 -2.75 -10.51 -7.19
CA PHE A 222 -1.67 -11.47 -7.02
C PHE A 222 -1.99 -12.60 -6.03
N GLN A 223 -2.84 -12.34 -5.03
CA GLN A 223 -3.28 -13.35 -4.05
C GLN A 223 -4.03 -14.51 -4.72
N ILE A 224 -4.90 -14.26 -5.70
CA ILE A 224 -5.59 -15.35 -6.42
C ILE A 224 -4.63 -16.06 -7.39
N ILE A 225 -3.72 -15.32 -8.03
CA ILE A 225 -2.70 -15.89 -8.92
C ILE A 225 -1.77 -16.83 -8.14
N SER A 226 -1.22 -16.37 -7.02
CA SER A 226 -0.33 -17.14 -6.14
C SER A 226 -1.03 -18.34 -5.49
N TYR A 227 -2.32 -18.22 -5.16
CA TYR A 227 -3.15 -19.37 -4.76
C TYR A 227 -3.15 -20.45 -5.86
N HIS A 228 -3.35 -20.05 -7.12
CA HIS A 228 -3.38 -20.97 -8.24
C HIS A 228 -2.02 -21.61 -8.53
N PHE A 229 -0.91 -20.89 -8.37
CA PHE A 229 0.44 -21.46 -8.47
C PHE A 229 0.63 -22.65 -7.52
N VAL A 230 0.13 -22.54 -6.29
CA VAL A 230 0.16 -23.63 -5.31
C VAL A 230 -0.91 -24.68 -5.58
N LYS A 231 -2.07 -24.32 -6.14
CA LYS A 231 -3.13 -25.29 -6.48
C LYS A 231 -2.70 -26.28 -7.55
N ILE A 232 -2.02 -25.80 -8.59
CA ILE A 232 -1.60 -26.62 -9.73
C ILE A 232 -0.15 -27.11 -9.61
N ASN A 233 0.52 -26.85 -8.48
CA ASN A 233 1.94 -27.16 -8.25
C ASN A 233 2.88 -26.60 -9.33
N LEU A 234 2.61 -25.39 -9.84
CA LEU A 234 3.39 -24.79 -10.92
C LEU A 234 4.79 -24.38 -10.47
N PHE A 235 4.90 -23.85 -9.25
CA PHE A 235 6.15 -23.34 -8.67
C PHE A 235 6.34 -23.90 -7.27
N SER A 236 7.60 -24.06 -6.86
CA SER A 236 7.92 -24.31 -5.45
C SER A 236 7.49 -23.13 -4.60
N LEU A 237 6.95 -23.40 -3.41
CA LEU A 237 6.42 -22.40 -2.48
C LEU A 237 7.44 -21.29 -2.17
N LYS A 238 8.74 -21.63 -2.22
CA LYS A 238 9.85 -20.72 -1.92
C LYS A 238 10.02 -19.59 -2.95
N TYR A 239 9.55 -19.77 -4.18
CA TYR A 239 9.73 -18.79 -5.25
C TYR A 239 8.54 -17.83 -5.42
N ILE A 240 7.38 -18.13 -4.84
CA ILE A 240 6.17 -17.30 -5.02
C ILE A 240 6.39 -15.85 -4.56
N PRO A 241 6.99 -15.57 -3.39
CA PRO A 241 7.26 -14.19 -2.98
C PRO A 241 8.27 -13.49 -3.89
N MET A 242 9.25 -14.24 -4.41
CA MET A 242 10.25 -13.73 -5.34
C MET A 242 9.62 -13.33 -6.68
N LEU A 243 8.64 -14.11 -7.19
CA LEU A 243 7.88 -13.74 -8.38
C LEU A 243 7.09 -12.44 -8.17
N PHE A 244 6.52 -12.25 -6.97
CA PHE A 244 5.86 -11.00 -6.63
C PHE A 244 6.84 -9.82 -6.59
N ALA A 245 8.04 -10.02 -6.01
CA ALA A 245 9.11 -9.01 -6.03
C ALA A 245 9.50 -8.61 -7.46
N VAL A 246 9.66 -9.60 -8.35
CA VAL A 246 9.97 -9.33 -9.77
C VAL A 246 8.85 -8.53 -10.43
N ALA A 247 7.59 -8.86 -10.18
CA ALA A 247 6.45 -8.09 -10.68
C ALA A 247 6.47 -6.64 -10.18
N MET A 248 6.74 -6.40 -8.90
CA MET A 248 6.90 -5.05 -8.33
C MET A 248 8.07 -4.29 -8.94
N GLY A 249 9.19 -4.97 -9.20
CA GLY A 249 10.35 -4.35 -9.86
C GLY A 249 10.05 -3.93 -11.29
N ILE A 250 9.33 -4.77 -12.05
CA ILE A 250 8.87 -4.44 -13.40
C ILE A 250 7.89 -3.27 -13.38
N ASP A 251 6.96 -3.25 -12.42
CA ASP A 251 6.00 -2.15 -12.24
C ASP A 251 6.73 -0.84 -11.96
N ALA A 252 7.69 -0.82 -11.02
CA ALA A 252 8.47 0.37 -10.70
C ALA A 252 9.27 0.90 -11.90
N ILE A 253 9.91 0.01 -12.68
CA ILE A 253 10.63 0.42 -13.89
C ILE A 253 9.67 0.95 -14.95
N SER A 254 8.54 0.27 -15.17
CA SER A 254 7.51 0.70 -16.11
C SER A 254 6.95 2.08 -15.74
N ALA A 255 6.67 2.31 -14.46
CA ALA A 255 6.18 3.58 -13.94
C ALA A 255 7.19 4.72 -14.18
N LEU A 256 8.50 4.49 -13.96
CA LEU A 256 9.54 5.47 -14.26
C LEU A 256 9.61 5.81 -15.76
N LEU A 257 9.58 4.79 -16.63
CA LEU A 257 9.60 4.99 -18.08
C LEU A 257 8.35 5.73 -18.57
N ALA A 258 7.18 5.36 -18.05
CA ALA A 258 5.91 6.02 -18.34
C ALA A 258 5.93 7.49 -17.87
N GLY A 259 6.48 7.77 -16.69
CA GLY A 259 6.66 9.13 -16.17
C GLY A 259 7.51 9.99 -17.11
N PHE A 260 8.70 9.51 -17.51
CA PHE A 260 9.55 10.24 -18.47
C PHE A 260 8.89 10.47 -19.83
N TYR A 261 8.03 9.54 -20.27
CA TYR A 261 7.29 9.69 -21.52
C TYR A 261 6.12 10.68 -21.38
N PHE A 262 5.41 10.65 -20.25
CA PHE A 262 4.35 11.61 -19.91
C PHE A 262 4.89 13.04 -19.85
N ASP A 263 6.06 13.26 -19.23
CA ASP A 263 6.71 14.57 -19.17
C ASP A 263 6.99 15.15 -20.57
N LYS A 264 7.21 14.29 -21.58
CA LYS A 264 7.47 14.69 -22.96
C LYS A 264 6.21 14.88 -23.81
N LYS A 265 5.17 14.05 -23.61
CA LYS A 265 3.99 13.98 -24.51
C LYS A 265 2.66 14.37 -23.85
N GLY A 266 2.65 14.68 -22.57
CA GLY A 266 1.46 15.01 -21.79
C GLY A 266 0.41 13.90 -21.84
N MET A 267 -0.86 14.28 -21.73
CA MET A 267 -1.99 13.36 -21.55
C MET A 267 -2.20 12.35 -22.69
N SER A 268 -1.70 12.62 -23.90
CA SER A 268 -1.76 11.71 -25.05
C SER A 268 -0.99 10.40 -24.83
N SER A 269 0.01 10.41 -23.95
CA SER A 269 0.77 9.21 -23.57
C SER A 269 -0.08 8.14 -22.87
N LEU A 270 -1.15 8.54 -22.17
CA LEU A 270 -2.01 7.63 -21.42
C LEU A 270 -2.86 6.73 -22.32
N LEU A 271 -3.01 7.06 -23.60
CA LEU A 271 -3.73 6.24 -24.58
C LEU A 271 -3.02 4.92 -24.91
N LEU A 272 -1.71 4.81 -24.60
CA LEU A 272 -0.95 3.58 -24.79
C LEU A 272 -1.21 2.55 -23.67
N VAL A 273 -1.67 2.98 -22.50
CA VAL A 273 -1.85 2.12 -21.33
C VAL A 273 -2.84 0.98 -21.60
N PRO A 274 -4.05 1.21 -22.15
CA PRO A 274 -5.01 0.13 -22.42
C PRO A 274 -4.52 -0.86 -23.49
N VAL A 275 -3.76 -0.37 -24.48
CA VAL A 275 -3.22 -1.21 -25.55
C VAL A 275 -2.19 -2.19 -24.98
N ILE A 276 -1.33 -1.71 -24.09
CA ILE A 276 -0.34 -2.53 -23.39
C ILE A 276 -1.05 -3.48 -22.41
N SER A 277 -2.02 -2.99 -21.63
CA SER A 277 -2.79 -3.78 -20.67
C SER A 277 -3.67 -4.87 -21.31
N ALA A 278 -4.16 -4.66 -22.53
CA ALA A 278 -4.92 -5.68 -23.27
C ALA A 278 -4.03 -6.76 -23.90
N SER A 279 -2.71 -6.53 -23.95
CA SER A 279 -1.73 -7.44 -24.56
C SER A 279 -0.97 -8.31 -23.55
N SER A 280 -1.20 -8.11 -22.24
CA SER A 280 -0.58 -8.81 -21.11
C SER A 280 -1.55 -9.73 -20.39
#